data_AF-A0A8X8L9X1-F1
#
_entry.id   AF-A0A8X8L9X1-F1
#
_cell.length_a   1.000
_cell.length_b   1.000
_cell.length_c   1.000
_cell.angle_alpha   90.00
_cell.angle_beta   90.00
_cell.angle_gamma   90.00
#
_symmetry.space_group_name_H-M   'P 1'
#
loop_
_entity.id
_entity.type
_entity.pdbx_description
1 polymer ?
#
loop_
_entity_poly.entity_id
_entity_poly.type
_entity_poly.pdbx_seq_one_letter_code
_entity_poly.pdbx_strand_id
1 'polypeptide(L)'
;MVASTHESFGLLWGLLTILYFQSSGTLPFSDPLSYILFFILVLIGSIFPDIDKLRSRLGRKLWFLSIFMSALFGHRGFTHSLLFIAVMGMISLWMTQALNVHAFYALGWTVGIASHVVGDFLTKGGVPLFYP
;
A
#
# COMPACT_ATOMS: atom_id res chain seq x y z
N MET A 1 3.64 9.57 8.85
CA MET A 1 4.76 10.45 8.45
C MET A 1 4.18 11.51 7.50
N VAL A 2 4.97 12.18 6.66
CA VAL A 2 4.44 12.95 5.52
C VAL A 2 4.47 12.09 4.25
N ALA A 3 3.66 12.42 3.24
CA ALA A 3 3.47 11.58 2.04
C ALA A 3 4.78 11.21 1.33
N SER A 4 5.71 12.16 1.17
CA SER A 4 7.01 11.90 0.52
C SER A 4 7.87 10.89 1.28
N THR A 5 7.70 10.79 2.61
CA THR A 5 8.37 9.76 3.42
C THR A 5 7.78 8.39 3.15
N HIS A 6 6.46 8.29 3.02
CA HIS A 6 5.79 7.02 2.70
C HIS A 6 6.15 6.53 1.29
N GLU A 7 6.20 7.43 0.30
CA GLU A 7 6.65 7.11 -1.05
C GLU A 7 8.10 6.60 -1.06
N SER A 8 9.01 7.28 -0.35
CA SER A 8 10.41 6.88 -0.25
C SER A 8 10.56 5.51 0.42
N PHE A 9 9.79 5.26 1.49
CA PHE A 9 9.81 3.99 2.19
C PHE A 9 9.19 2.87 1.35
N GLY A 10 8.12 3.17 0.60
CA GLY A 10 7.53 2.26 -0.38
C GLY A 10 8.52 1.87 -1.46
N LEU A 11 9.22 2.84 -2.07
CA LEU A 11 10.27 2.55 -3.06
C LEU A 11 11.38 1.67 -2.48
N LEU A 12 11.82 1.92 -1.24
CA LEU A 12 12.81 1.08 -0.57
C LEU A 12 12.32 -0.38 -0.45
N TRP A 13 11.11 -0.59 0.08
CA TRP A 13 10.54 -1.94 0.21
C TRP A 13 10.23 -2.60 -1.14
N GLY A 14 9.81 -1.82 -2.13
CA GLY A 14 9.65 -2.28 -3.51
C GLY A 14 10.97 -2.76 -4.10
N LEU A 15 12.06 -2.01 -3.92
CA LEU A 15 13.39 -2.41 -4.37
C LEU A 15 13.87 -3.68 -3.67
N LEU A 16 13.71 -3.76 -2.34
CA LEU A 16 14.04 -4.97 -1.58
C LEU A 16 13.26 -6.19 -2.07
N THR A 17 11.99 -6.02 -2.46
CA THR A 17 11.17 -7.07 -3.06
C THR A 17 11.77 -7.56 -4.37
N ILE A 18 12.17 -6.65 -5.28
CA ILE A 18 12.80 -7.05 -6.55
C ILE A 18 14.16 -7.73 -6.31
N LEU A 19 14.97 -7.21 -5.39
CA LEU A 19 16.25 -7.82 -5.02
C LEU A 19 16.08 -9.23 -4.45
N TYR A 20 15.00 -9.48 -3.71
CA TYR A 20 14.65 -10.82 -3.23
C TYR A 20 14.28 -11.78 -4.38
N PHE A 21 13.48 -11.36 -5.35
CA PHE A 21 13.18 -12.18 -6.53
C PHE A 21 14.43 -12.43 -7.38
N GLN A 22 15.30 -11.43 -7.49
CA GLN A 22 16.59 -11.56 -8.18
C GLN A 22 17.49 -12.58 -7.48
N SER A 23 17.65 -12.49 -6.15
CA SER A 23 18.55 -13.36 -5.39
C SER A 23 18.04 -14.81 -5.31
N SER A 24 16.73 -15.00 -5.36
CA SER A 24 16.11 -16.33 -5.42
C SER A 24 16.04 -16.92 -6.84
N GLY A 25 16.42 -16.16 -7.87
CA GLY A 25 16.34 -16.60 -9.26
C GLY A 25 14.91 -16.77 -9.79
N THR A 26 13.93 -16.12 -9.13
CA THR A 26 12.50 -16.26 -9.44
C THR A 26 11.90 -14.97 -10.01
N LEU A 27 12.69 -14.18 -10.74
CA LEU A 27 12.18 -12.99 -11.41
C LEU A 27 10.98 -13.35 -12.31
N PRO A 28 9.83 -12.67 -12.12
CA PRO A 28 8.61 -13.01 -12.87
C PRO A 28 8.61 -12.48 -14.32
N PHE A 29 9.46 -11.49 -14.61
CA PHE A 29 9.52 -10.81 -15.90
C PHE A 29 10.97 -10.56 -16.32
N SER A 30 11.18 -10.29 -17.60
CA SER A 30 12.49 -9.84 -18.12
C SER A 30 12.41 -8.43 -18.72
N ASP A 31 11.21 -7.92 -18.97
CA ASP A 31 10.98 -6.61 -19.55
C ASP A 31 11.03 -5.50 -18.48
N PRO A 32 11.71 -4.36 -18.74
CA PRO A 32 11.76 -3.25 -17.79
C PRO A 32 10.40 -2.63 -17.47
N LEU A 33 9.44 -2.70 -18.40
CA LEU A 33 8.12 -2.08 -18.25
C LEU A 33 7.32 -2.69 -17.10
N SER A 34 7.37 -4.02 -16.92
CA SER A 34 6.71 -4.71 -15.81
C SER A 34 7.19 -4.20 -14.44
N TYR A 35 8.48 -3.90 -14.30
CA TYR A 35 9.03 -3.33 -13.07
C TYR A 35 8.65 -1.87 -12.86
N ILE A 36 8.59 -1.07 -13.92
CA ILE A 36 8.11 0.32 -13.84
C ILE A 36 6.65 0.33 -13.34
N LEU A 37 5.80 -0.51 -13.93
CA LEU A 37 4.40 -0.66 -13.52
C LEU A 37 4.28 -1.14 -12.07
N PHE A 38 5.12 -2.08 -11.66
CA PHE A 38 5.20 -2.52 -10.26
C PHE A 38 5.52 -1.34 -9.31
N PHE A 39 6.54 -0.53 -9.62
CA PHE A 39 6.89 0.63 -8.79
C PHE A 39 5.81 1.71 -8.77
N ILE A 40 5.08 1.91 -9.89
CA ILE A 40 3.91 2.81 -9.90
C ILE A 40 2.85 2.32 -8.90
N LEU A 41 2.57 1.01 -8.88
CA LEU A 41 1.61 0.44 -7.93
C LEU A 41 2.09 0.53 -6.48
N VAL A 42 3.39 0.33 -6.23
CA VAL A 42 4.01 0.53 -4.92
C VAL A 42 3.82 1.97 -4.45
N LEU A 43 4.08 2.96 -5.30
CA LEU A 43 3.92 4.37 -4.97
C LEU A 43 2.46 4.70 -4.64
N ILE A 44 1.52 4.27 -5.49
CA ILE A 44 0.08 4.51 -5.25
C ILE A 44 -0.35 3.81 -3.94
N GLY A 45 0.06 2.56 -3.73
CA GLY A 45 -0.24 1.82 -2.51
C GLY A 45 0.34 2.47 -1.26
N SER A 46 1.54 3.05 -1.34
CA SER A 46 2.23 3.69 -0.22
C SER A 46 1.55 4.95 0.30
N ILE A 47 0.68 5.58 -0.49
CA ILE A 47 -0.11 6.74 -0.07
C ILE A 47 -1.58 6.42 0.16
N PHE A 48 -2.01 5.20 -0.20
CA PHE A 48 -3.42 4.80 -0.18
C PHE A 48 -4.04 4.79 1.22
N PRO A 49 -3.38 4.29 2.30
CA PRO A 49 -3.94 4.36 3.66
C PRO A 49 -4.21 5.78 4.15
N ASP A 50 -3.48 6.77 3.61
CA ASP A 50 -3.62 8.18 3.93
C ASP A 50 -4.83 8.87 3.26
N ILE A 51 -5.67 8.10 2.54
CA ILE A 51 -6.95 8.56 1.99
C ILE A 51 -7.91 9.04 3.08
N ASP A 52 -7.75 8.58 4.32
CA ASP A 52 -8.56 8.95 5.48
C ASP A 52 -8.35 10.39 5.94
N LYS A 53 -7.27 11.06 5.51
CA LYS A 53 -7.03 12.46 5.87
C LYS A 53 -7.79 13.37 4.89
N LEU A 54 -8.85 14.04 5.36
CA LEU A 54 -9.59 15.09 4.63
C LEU A 54 -8.70 16.15 3.95
N ARG A 55 -7.47 16.36 4.45
CA ARG A 55 -6.50 17.34 3.93
C ARG A 55 -5.53 16.78 2.87
N SER A 56 -5.44 15.46 2.69
CA SER A 56 -4.58 14.84 1.66
C SER A 56 -5.15 15.06 0.25
N ARG A 57 -4.30 15.01 -0.78
CA ARG A 57 -4.73 15.23 -2.18
C ARG A 57 -5.85 14.25 -2.59
N LEU A 58 -5.85 13.04 -2.05
CA LEU A 58 -6.83 11.99 -2.35
C LEU A 58 -8.08 12.10 -1.44
N GLY A 59 -7.91 12.35 -0.14
CA GLY A 59 -9.02 12.52 0.81
C GLY A 59 -9.93 13.72 0.49
N ARG A 60 -9.40 14.77 -0.16
CA ARG A 60 -10.20 15.90 -0.65
C ARG A 60 -11.13 15.53 -1.82
N LYS A 61 -10.74 14.53 -2.63
CA LYS A 61 -11.52 14.06 -3.78
C LYS A 61 -12.59 13.02 -3.36
N LEU A 62 -12.37 12.32 -2.24
CA LEU A 62 -13.26 11.32 -1.65
C LEU A 62 -13.72 11.72 -0.23
N TRP A 63 -14.11 12.98 -0.09
CA TRP A 63 -14.41 13.61 1.20
C TRP A 63 -15.50 12.88 2.00
N PHE A 64 -16.49 12.26 1.33
CA PHE A 64 -17.55 11.49 1.98
C PHE A 64 -17.04 10.20 2.65
N LEU A 65 -16.12 9.48 1.99
CA LEU A 65 -15.51 8.27 2.51
C LEU A 65 -14.61 8.61 3.70
N SER A 66 -13.85 9.70 3.61
CA SER A 66 -12.96 10.17 4.67
C SER A 66 -13.72 10.60 5.94
N ILE A 67 -14.90 11.22 5.82
CA ILE A 67 -15.76 11.55 6.98
C ILE A 67 -16.32 10.28 7.62
N PHE A 68 -16.82 9.33 6.83
CA PHE A 68 -17.41 8.10 7.36
C PHE A 68 -16.35 7.24 8.09
N MET A 69 -15.18 7.08 7.49
CA MET A 69 -14.07 6.32 8.08
C MET A 69 -13.50 7.01 9.33
N SER A 70 -13.34 8.33 9.30
CA SER A 70 -12.86 9.09 10.47
C SER A 70 -13.87 9.11 11.62
N ALA A 71 -15.19 9.06 11.33
CA ALA A 71 -16.24 9.06 12.34
C ALA A 71 -16.46 7.67 12.97
N LEU A 72 -16.29 6.57 12.21
CA LEU A 72 -16.43 5.22 12.76
C LEU A 72 -15.16 4.70 13.46
N PHE A 73 -13.97 5.00 12.93
CA PHE A 73 -12.74 4.31 13.32
C PHE A 73 -11.64 5.23 13.88
N GLY A 74 -11.88 6.55 13.91
CA GLY A 74 -10.88 7.54 14.35
C GLY A 74 -9.70 7.70 13.39
N HIS A 75 -8.82 8.67 13.67
CA HIS A 75 -7.61 8.87 12.89
C HIS A 75 -6.64 7.69 13.09
N ARG A 76 -6.26 6.99 12.01
CA ARG A 76 -5.41 5.79 12.00
C ARG A 76 -6.05 4.52 12.58
N GLY A 77 -7.36 4.37 12.45
CA GLY A 77 -8.07 3.13 12.79
C GLY A 77 -7.88 2.05 11.72
N PHE A 78 -8.97 1.68 11.04
CA PHE A 78 -9.04 0.53 10.15
C PHE A 78 -7.97 0.53 9.03
N THR A 79 -7.73 1.65 8.36
CA THR A 79 -6.78 1.71 7.21
C THR A 79 -5.33 1.46 7.58
N HIS A 80 -4.98 1.50 8.87
CA HIS A 80 -3.63 1.27 9.35
C HIS A 80 -3.50 -0.08 10.09
N SER A 81 -4.43 -1.01 9.82
CA SER A 81 -4.41 -2.34 10.41
C SER A 81 -3.93 -3.45 9.47
N LEU A 82 -3.52 -4.57 10.05
CA LEU A 82 -3.17 -5.78 9.33
C LEU A 82 -4.36 -6.34 8.54
N LEU A 83 -5.57 -6.20 9.09
CA LEU A 83 -6.78 -6.62 8.40
C LEU A 83 -6.98 -5.82 7.11
N PHE A 84 -6.76 -4.50 7.14
CA PHE A 84 -6.87 -3.68 5.94
C PHE A 84 -5.83 -4.07 4.88
N ILE A 85 -4.57 -4.32 5.28
CA ILE A 85 -3.54 -4.82 4.36
C ILE A 85 -3.99 -6.14 3.71
N ALA A 86 -4.50 -7.08 4.51
CA ALA A 86 -4.96 -8.38 4.04
C ALA A 86 -6.15 -8.25 3.07
N VAL A 87 -7.17 -7.47 3.43
CA VAL A 87 -8.34 -7.24 2.58
C VAL A 87 -7.94 -6.59 1.25
N MET A 88 -7.12 -5.53 1.29
CA MET A 88 -6.64 -4.89 0.07
C MET A 88 -5.77 -5.81 -0.79
N GLY A 89 -4.98 -6.69 -0.17
CA GLY A 89 -4.21 -7.72 -0.87
C GLY A 89 -5.09 -8.82 -1.50
N MET A 90 -6.14 -9.28 -0.82
CA MET A 90 -7.08 -10.25 -1.39
C MET A 90 -7.87 -9.64 -2.56
N ILE A 91 -8.31 -8.39 -2.43
CA ILE A 91 -8.99 -7.66 -3.51
C ILE A 91 -8.05 -7.51 -4.70
N SER A 92 -6.79 -7.09 -4.49
CA SER A 92 -5.84 -6.92 -5.59
C SER A 92 -5.53 -8.25 -6.29
N LEU A 93 -5.39 -9.35 -5.54
CA LEU A 93 -5.22 -10.69 -6.10
C LEU A 93 -6.44 -11.12 -6.95
N TRP A 94 -7.65 -10.95 -6.42
CA TRP A 94 -8.87 -11.25 -7.15
C TRP A 94 -8.98 -10.42 -8.44
N MET A 95 -8.65 -9.13 -8.38
CA MET A 95 -8.63 -8.24 -9.55
C MET A 95 -7.62 -8.71 -10.59
N THR A 96 -6.41 -9.13 -10.18
CA THR A 96 -5.41 -9.65 -11.13
C THR A 96 -5.92 -10.90 -11.84
N GLN A 97 -6.63 -11.81 -11.16
CA GLN A 97 -7.26 -12.96 -11.79
C GLN A 97 -8.38 -12.56 -12.75
N ALA A 98 -9.28 -11.67 -12.32
CA ALA A 98 -10.42 -11.21 -13.12
C ALA A 98 -9.99 -10.48 -14.40
N LEU A 99 -8.90 -9.72 -14.34
CA LEU A 99 -8.34 -8.98 -15.48
C LEU A 99 -7.31 -9.79 -16.29
N ASN A 100 -7.04 -11.05 -15.90
CA ASN A 100 -5.99 -11.89 -16.48
C ASN A 100 -4.60 -11.20 -16.49
N VAL A 101 -4.27 -10.56 -15.38
CA VAL A 101 -3.02 -9.86 -15.11
C VAL A 101 -2.21 -10.67 -14.08
N HIS A 102 -0.88 -10.58 -14.13
CA HIS A 102 -0.02 -11.35 -13.24
C HIS A 102 -0.11 -10.89 -11.77
N ALA A 103 -0.08 -11.82 -10.81
CA ALA A 103 -0.17 -11.55 -9.37
C ALA A 103 0.97 -10.66 -8.82
N PHE A 104 2.08 -10.54 -9.56
CA PHE A 104 3.17 -9.62 -9.24
C PHE A 104 2.72 -8.16 -9.08
N TYR A 105 1.70 -7.74 -9.84
CA TYR A 105 1.17 -6.38 -9.73
C TYR A 105 0.35 -6.19 -8.44
N ALA A 106 -0.40 -7.21 -8.02
CA ALA A 106 -1.05 -7.23 -6.71
C ALA A 106 -0.03 -7.14 -5.57
N LEU A 107 1.12 -7.80 -5.71
CA LEU A 107 2.22 -7.71 -4.75
C LEU A 107 2.77 -6.28 -4.64
N GLY A 108 3.00 -5.58 -5.76
CA GLY A 108 3.49 -4.19 -5.74
C GLY A 108 2.54 -3.26 -4.97
N TRP A 109 1.24 -3.37 -5.24
CA TRP A 109 0.20 -2.67 -4.50
C TRP A 109 0.25 -2.95 -2.99
N THR A 110 0.26 -4.24 -2.61
CA THR A 110 0.25 -4.65 -1.21
C THR A 110 1.52 -4.28 -0.46
N VAL A 111 2.70 -4.36 -1.11
CA VAL A 111 3.98 -3.91 -0.55
C VAL A 111 3.94 -2.41 -0.29
N GLY A 112 3.38 -1.62 -1.21
CA GLY A 112 3.15 -0.19 -1.00
C GLY A 112 2.34 0.08 0.26
N ILE A 113 1.15 -0.53 0.38
CA ILE A 113 0.28 -0.37 1.55
C ILE A 113 0.97 -0.83 2.84
N ALA A 114 1.60 -2.00 2.83
CA ALA A 114 2.27 -2.55 4.00
C ALA A 114 3.42 -1.65 4.45
N SER A 115 4.21 -1.10 3.51
CA SER A 115 5.28 -0.17 3.81
C SER A 115 4.75 1.09 4.52
N HIS A 116 3.59 1.63 4.11
CA HIS A 116 2.97 2.76 4.78
C HIS A 116 2.66 2.46 6.24
N VAL A 117 1.97 1.33 6.49
CA VAL A 117 1.55 0.92 7.83
C VAL A 117 2.76 0.62 8.72
N VAL A 118 3.77 -0.08 8.20
CA VAL A 118 5.04 -0.33 8.90
C VAL A 118 5.74 0.99 9.21
N GLY A 119 5.79 1.91 8.25
CA GLY A 119 6.36 3.24 8.45
C GLY A 119 5.69 3.97 9.61
N ASP A 120 4.36 4.04 9.63
CA ASP A 120 3.63 4.70 10.71
C ASP A 120 3.71 3.95 12.05
N PHE A 121 3.79 2.61 12.04
CA PHE A 121 4.05 1.80 13.24
C PHE A 121 5.39 2.14 13.90
N LEU A 122 6.42 2.42 13.11
CA LEU A 122 7.74 2.79 13.61
C LEU A 122 7.82 4.25 14.12
N THR A 123 6.76 5.05 13.97
CA THR A 123 6.71 6.41 14.53
C THR A 123 6.33 6.39 16.01
N LYS A 124 6.69 7.46 16.75
CA LYS A 124 6.30 7.63 18.16
C LYS A 124 4.79 7.55 18.42
N GLY A 125 3.97 7.88 17.41
CA GLY A 125 2.51 7.80 17.51
C GLY A 125 1.94 6.40 17.28
N GLY A 126 2.73 5.50 16.67
CA GLY A 126 2.31 4.14 16.32
C GLY A 126 1.05 4.06 15.46
N VAL A 127 0.60 2.81 15.26
CA VAL A 127 -0.71 2.45 14.69
C VAL A 127 -1.23 1.18 15.37
N PRO A 128 -2.55 1.04 15.57
CA PRO A 128 -3.14 -0.15 16.18
C PRO A 128 -3.24 -1.28 15.15
N LEU A 129 -2.14 -2.01 14.95
CA LEU A 129 -2.02 -3.06 13.91
C LEU A 129 -3.13 -4.13 13.95
N PHE A 130 -3.64 -4.44 15.14
CA PHE A 130 -4.67 -5.47 15.33
C PHE A 130 -6.11 -4.93 15.30
N TYR A 131 -6.31 -3.67 14.93
CA TYR A 131 -7.63 -3.03 14.92
C TYR A 131 -8.46 -3.39 13.65
N PRO A 132 -9.79 -3.53 13.71
CA PRO A 132 -10.61 -3.57 14.91
C PRO A 132 -10.19 -4.70 15.85
#